data_AF-A0A8B6XAU4-F1
#
_entry.id   AF-A0A8B6XAU4-F1
#
_cell.length_a   1.000
_cell.length_b   1.000
_cell.length_c   1.000
_cell.angle_alpha   90.00
_cell.angle_beta   90.00
_cell.angle_gamma   90.00
#
_symmetry.space_group_name_H-M   'P 1'
#
loop_
_entity.id
_entity.type
_entity.pdbx_description
1 polymer ?
#
loop_
_entity_poly.entity_id
_entity_poly.type
_entity_poly.pdbx_seq_one_letter_code
_entity_poly.pdbx_strand_id
1 'polypeptide(L)'
;MPLYSPSSRNSHAFLSRIWQDREHLSETEYKGFVQFFYLMLCGHTECVIAEIIRIRLEHVKVAIRHSSVAPVQFKTGDHVETVSSAPLVDSVLQLTEAIRREAQTAPLRKLIELIPKVFPCKLKDVIGDSSVADLEALAALRNLFAHSRDFVVEFELSSSAISDLGPLEKPIKVLKSANLVSNEPFGGRNWNELVDAIHSDEALRYFYKAAQRIELEIYKLGTYGPSNFNIRRLPPLPDIDTEASV
;
A
#
# COMPACT_ATOMS: atom_id res chain seq x y z
N MET A 1 -11.36 18.35 8.11
CA MET A 1 -10.74 17.77 9.32
C MET A 1 -9.45 17.05 8.92
N PRO A 2 -8.39 17.08 9.74
CA PRO A 2 -7.19 16.29 9.44
C PRO A 2 -7.55 14.80 9.48
N LEU A 3 -7.33 14.09 8.37
CA LEU A 3 -7.50 12.63 8.24
C LEU A 3 -6.33 11.85 8.87
N TYR A 4 -5.71 12.43 9.90
CA TYR A 4 -4.85 11.62 10.76
C TYR A 4 -5.77 10.94 11.74
N SER A 5 -5.91 9.62 11.58
CA SER A 5 -6.15 8.85 12.78
C SER A 5 -4.99 9.15 13.74
N PRO A 6 -5.25 9.58 14.98
CA PRO A 6 -4.22 9.72 16.03
C PRO A 6 -3.31 8.48 16.11
N SER A 7 -3.83 7.30 15.71
CA SER A 7 -3.08 6.05 15.63
C SER A 7 -1.86 6.12 14.70
N SER A 8 -1.91 6.79 13.54
CA SER A 8 -0.75 6.82 12.61
C SER A 8 0.43 7.59 13.19
N ARG A 9 0.18 8.75 13.82
CA ARG A 9 1.24 9.53 14.50
C ARG A 9 1.83 8.79 15.69
N ASN A 10 0.96 8.15 16.48
CA ASN A 10 1.40 7.36 17.64
C ASN A 10 2.25 6.18 17.20
N SER A 11 1.86 5.48 16.13
CA SER A 11 2.64 4.37 15.61
C SER A 11 3.96 4.81 14.98
N HIS A 12 4.03 5.96 14.31
CA HIS A 12 5.31 6.49 13.79
C HIS A 12 6.25 6.84 14.94
N ALA A 13 5.76 7.53 15.97
CA ALA A 13 6.57 7.87 17.15
C ALA A 13 7.03 6.60 17.91
N PHE A 14 6.14 5.62 18.05
CA PHE A 14 6.49 4.32 18.64
C PHE A 14 7.56 3.61 17.80
N LEU A 15 7.39 3.56 16.47
CA LEU A 15 8.37 2.97 15.55
C LEU A 15 9.75 3.64 15.68
N SER A 16 9.82 4.97 15.70
CA SER A 16 11.09 5.70 15.89
C SER A 16 11.81 5.29 17.15
N ARG A 17 11.08 5.22 18.27
CA ARG A 17 11.65 4.89 19.57
C ARG A 17 12.07 3.42 19.62
N ILE A 18 11.15 2.51 19.31
CA ILE A 18 11.40 1.08 19.44
C ILE A 18 12.48 0.60 18.46
N TRP A 19 12.61 1.25 17.30
CA TRP A 19 13.71 0.99 16.38
C TRP A 19 15.07 1.26 17.02
N GLN A 20 15.21 2.35 17.77
CA GLN A 20 16.46 2.70 18.46
C GLN A 20 16.76 1.72 19.62
N ASP A 21 15.72 1.31 20.33
CA ASP A 21 15.84 0.40 21.48
C ASP A 21 15.88 -1.10 21.09
N ARG A 22 15.80 -1.43 19.77
CA ARG A 22 15.54 -2.81 19.31
C ARG A 22 16.61 -3.83 19.72
N GLU A 23 17.85 -3.40 19.86
CA GLU A 23 18.99 -4.23 20.27
C GLU A 23 18.91 -4.65 21.75
N HIS A 24 18.09 -3.96 22.55
CA HIS A 24 17.86 -4.25 23.96
C HIS A 24 16.59 -5.07 24.21
N LEU A 25 15.84 -5.40 23.16
CA LEU A 25 14.64 -6.21 23.27
C LEU A 25 15.01 -7.67 23.53
N SER A 26 14.25 -8.35 24.39
CA SER A 26 14.28 -9.80 24.45
C SER A 26 13.84 -10.41 23.12
N GLU A 27 14.19 -11.67 22.86
CA GLU A 27 13.82 -12.37 21.62
C GLU A 27 12.30 -12.32 21.34
N THR A 28 11.48 -12.50 22.39
CA THR A 28 10.02 -12.44 22.29
C THR A 28 9.52 -11.03 21.94
N GLU A 29 10.08 -10.01 22.58
CA GLU A 29 9.73 -8.60 22.30
C GLU A 29 10.16 -8.20 20.89
N TYR A 30 11.34 -8.63 20.45
CA TYR A 30 11.85 -8.39 19.10
C TYR A 30 10.95 -9.03 18.04
N LYS A 31 10.50 -10.27 18.23
CA LYS A 31 9.52 -10.91 17.34
C LYS A 31 8.20 -10.12 17.30
N GLY A 32 7.71 -9.64 18.44
CA GLY A 32 6.52 -8.76 18.49
C GLY A 32 6.74 -7.44 17.75
N PHE A 33 7.93 -6.85 17.88
CA PHE A 33 8.33 -5.65 17.15
C PHE A 33 8.35 -5.88 15.63
N VAL A 34 8.92 -6.98 15.14
CA VAL A 34 8.93 -7.34 13.71
C VAL A 34 7.50 -7.43 13.15
N GLN A 35 6.59 -8.09 13.88
CA GLN A 35 5.18 -8.18 13.48
C GLN A 35 4.55 -6.80 13.35
N PHE A 36 4.72 -5.96 14.38
CA PHE A 36 4.25 -4.58 14.37
C PHE A 36 4.83 -3.78 13.20
N PHE A 37 6.12 -3.95 12.91
CA PHE A 37 6.83 -3.24 11.85
C PHE A 37 6.20 -3.47 10.48
N TYR A 38 6.00 -4.73 10.09
CA TYR A 38 5.38 -5.07 8.80
C TYR A 38 3.90 -4.63 8.73
N LEU A 39 3.14 -4.77 9.82
CA LEU A 39 1.77 -4.27 9.91
C LEU A 39 1.72 -2.76 9.67
N MET A 40 2.67 -2.03 10.28
CA MET A 40 2.77 -0.58 10.15
C MET A 40 3.16 -0.14 8.75
N LEU A 41 4.17 -0.75 8.13
CA LEU A 41 4.59 -0.40 6.77
C LEU A 41 3.47 -0.65 5.76
N CYS A 42 2.79 -1.80 5.87
CA CYS A 42 1.65 -2.10 5.01
C CYS A 42 0.52 -1.08 5.22
N GLY A 43 0.14 -0.80 6.47
CA GLY A 43 -0.90 0.18 6.79
C GLY A 43 -0.57 1.60 6.29
N HIS A 44 0.71 1.99 6.35
CA HIS A 44 1.18 3.25 5.77
C HIS A 44 0.98 3.28 4.25
N THR A 45 1.44 2.25 3.53
CA THR A 45 1.26 2.18 2.07
C THR A 45 -0.21 2.15 1.65
N GLU A 46 -1.08 1.48 2.40
CA GLU A 46 -2.54 1.50 2.20
C GLU A 46 -3.09 2.93 2.35
N CYS A 47 -2.67 3.64 3.40
CA CYS A 47 -3.07 5.03 3.63
C CYS A 47 -2.60 5.96 2.51
N VAL A 48 -1.38 5.79 2.00
CA VAL A 48 -0.87 6.58 0.88
C VAL A 48 -1.71 6.37 -0.39
N ILE A 49 -2.04 5.12 -0.71
CA ILE A 49 -2.88 4.80 -1.89
C ILE A 49 -4.32 5.33 -1.70
N ALA A 50 -4.91 5.12 -0.52
CA ALA A 50 -6.25 5.62 -0.23
C ALA A 50 -6.31 7.16 -0.34
N GLU A 51 -5.28 7.85 0.15
CA GLU A 51 -5.19 9.31 0.09
C GLU A 51 -5.05 9.81 -1.35
N ILE A 52 -4.25 9.16 -2.20
CA ILE A 52 -4.10 9.58 -3.60
C ILE A 52 -5.41 9.41 -4.39
N ILE A 53 -6.13 8.31 -4.14
CA ILE A 53 -7.46 8.06 -4.71
C ILE A 53 -8.42 9.15 -4.24
N ARG A 54 -8.46 9.44 -2.94
CA ARG A 54 -9.32 10.47 -2.35
C ARG A 54 -9.07 11.84 -2.98
N ILE A 55 -7.80 12.25 -3.11
CA ILE A 55 -7.41 13.53 -3.70
C ILE A 55 -7.92 13.62 -5.15
N ARG A 56 -7.71 12.56 -5.94
CA ARG A 56 -8.17 12.52 -7.33
C ARG A 56 -9.70 12.62 -7.45
N LEU A 57 -10.44 11.93 -6.59
CA LEU A 57 -11.90 12.00 -6.56
C LEU A 57 -12.42 13.38 -6.15
N GLU A 58 -11.75 14.06 -5.20
CA GLU A 58 -12.08 15.45 -4.88
C GLU A 58 -11.79 16.39 -6.07
N HIS A 59 -10.73 16.15 -6.85
CA HIS A 59 -10.49 16.93 -8.07
C HIS A 59 -11.61 16.75 -9.09
N VAL A 60 -12.09 15.52 -9.30
CA VAL A 60 -13.23 15.24 -10.18
C VAL A 60 -14.48 15.99 -9.71
N LYS A 61 -14.77 15.94 -8.42
CA LYS A 61 -15.91 16.64 -7.81
C LYS A 61 -15.84 18.16 -7.95
N VAL A 62 -14.67 18.75 -7.71
CA VAL A 62 -14.42 20.19 -7.88
C VAL A 62 -14.57 20.57 -9.36
N ALA A 63 -13.95 19.81 -10.27
CA ALA A 63 -14.06 20.06 -11.71
C ALA A 63 -15.51 20.03 -12.21
N ILE A 64 -16.30 19.04 -11.78
CA ILE A 64 -17.73 18.92 -12.15
C ILE A 64 -18.55 20.10 -11.60
N ARG A 65 -18.28 20.54 -10.36
CA ARG A 65 -19.04 21.64 -9.74
C ARG A 65 -18.72 23.00 -10.35
N HIS A 66 -17.47 23.22 -10.78
CA HIS A 66 -17.05 24.49 -11.37
C HIS A 66 -17.23 24.54 -12.89
N SER A 67 -17.29 23.39 -13.57
CA SER A 67 -17.64 23.33 -14.98
C SER A 67 -19.16 23.41 -15.08
N SER A 68 -19.70 24.51 -15.63
CA SER A 68 -21.12 24.56 -15.96
C SER A 68 -21.41 23.50 -17.03
N VAL A 69 -21.92 22.33 -16.64
CA VAL A 69 -22.25 21.26 -17.58
C VAL A 69 -23.50 21.68 -18.32
N ALA A 70 -23.34 22.09 -19.59
CA ALA A 70 -24.44 22.56 -20.41
C ALA A 70 -25.57 21.50 -20.52
N PRO A 71 -26.85 21.91 -20.61
CA PRO A 71 -27.94 21.02 -20.94
C PRO A 71 -27.68 20.26 -22.24
N VAL A 72 -28.12 19.01 -22.30
CA VAL A 72 -27.93 18.15 -23.47
C VAL A 72 -29.12 18.32 -24.41
N GLN A 73 -28.86 18.51 -25.70
CA GLN A 73 -29.92 18.44 -26.71
C GLN A 73 -30.13 16.99 -27.13
N PHE A 74 -31.35 16.49 -26.96
CA PHE A 74 -31.75 15.15 -27.33
C PHE A 74 -32.74 15.24 -28.50
N LYS A 75 -32.40 14.63 -29.65
CA LYS A 75 -33.25 14.62 -30.84
C LYS A 75 -34.00 13.29 -30.94
N THR A 76 -35.31 13.36 -30.96
CA THR A 76 -36.20 12.19 -31.17
C THR A 76 -37.07 12.45 -32.38
N GLY A 77 -36.77 11.81 -33.52
CA GLY A 77 -37.42 12.13 -34.80
C GLY A 77 -37.12 13.56 -35.24
N ASP A 78 -38.15 14.37 -35.48
CA ASP A 78 -38.02 15.79 -35.84
C ASP A 78 -38.04 16.75 -34.64
N HIS A 79 -38.23 16.25 -33.41
CA HIS A 79 -38.21 17.08 -32.20
C HIS A 79 -36.83 17.12 -31.56
N VAL A 80 -36.40 18.32 -31.13
CA VAL A 80 -35.20 18.54 -30.32
C VAL A 80 -35.63 19.03 -28.95
N GLU A 81 -35.36 18.25 -27.92
CA GLU A 81 -35.63 18.60 -26.53
C GLU A 81 -34.33 18.98 -25.83
N THR A 82 -34.38 20.00 -24.97
CA THR A 82 -33.26 20.34 -24.10
C THR A 82 -33.45 19.69 -22.74
N VAL A 83 -32.59 18.73 -22.42
CA VAL A 83 -32.65 17.95 -21.18
C VAL A 83 -31.57 18.42 -20.22
N SER A 84 -31.94 18.60 -18.95
CA SER A 84 -30.98 18.98 -17.90
C SER A 84 -29.91 17.90 -17.73
N SER A 85 -28.66 18.32 -17.62
CA SER A 85 -27.50 17.46 -17.31
C SER A 85 -27.42 17.10 -15.82
N ALA A 86 -28.26 17.70 -14.96
CA ALA A 86 -28.21 17.52 -13.51
C ALA A 86 -28.28 16.05 -13.05
N PRO A 87 -29.16 15.18 -13.59
CA PRO A 87 -29.20 13.77 -13.15
C PRO A 87 -27.91 13.00 -13.44
N LEU A 88 -27.23 13.31 -14.56
CA LEU A 88 -25.94 12.72 -14.90
C LEU A 88 -24.84 13.22 -13.97
N VAL A 89 -24.83 14.52 -13.69
CA VAL A 89 -23.91 15.15 -12.73
C VAL A 89 -24.07 14.52 -11.35
N ASP A 90 -25.30 14.39 -10.86
CA ASP A 90 -25.59 13.79 -9.56
C ASP A 90 -25.15 12.32 -9.50
N SER A 91 -25.38 11.55 -10.56
CA SER A 91 -24.94 10.15 -10.66
C SER A 91 -23.42 10.03 -10.56
N VAL A 92 -22.66 10.88 -11.28
CA VAL A 92 -21.19 10.88 -11.23
C VAL A 92 -20.68 11.29 -9.85
N LEU A 93 -21.30 12.27 -9.21
CA LEU A 93 -20.95 12.70 -7.86
C LEU A 93 -21.22 11.59 -6.82
N GLN A 94 -22.33 10.85 -6.95
CA GLN A 94 -22.63 9.71 -6.09
C GLN A 94 -21.62 8.57 -6.28
N LEU A 95 -21.26 8.23 -7.52
CA LEU A 95 -20.23 7.23 -7.81
C LEU A 95 -18.87 7.63 -7.22
N THR A 96 -18.49 8.90 -7.38
CA THR A 96 -17.25 9.46 -6.83
C THR A 96 -17.22 9.33 -5.31
N GLU A 97 -18.32 9.65 -4.64
CA GLU A 97 -18.46 9.52 -3.18
C GLU A 97 -18.46 8.06 -2.71
N ALA A 98 -19.08 7.14 -3.47
CA ALA A 98 -19.08 5.71 -3.16
C ALA A 98 -17.64 5.13 -3.21
N ILE A 99 -16.89 5.41 -4.27
CA ILE A 99 -15.49 4.97 -4.40
C ILE A 99 -14.64 5.60 -3.29
N ARG A 100 -14.88 6.87 -2.96
CA ARG A 100 -14.15 7.56 -1.88
C ARG A 100 -14.34 6.86 -0.54
N ARG A 101 -15.57 6.42 -0.22
CA ARG A 101 -15.87 5.67 1.01
C ARG A 101 -15.26 4.27 0.98
N GLU A 102 -15.34 3.59 -0.15
CA GLU A 102 -14.73 2.27 -0.33
C GLU A 102 -13.22 2.32 -0.09
N ALA A 103 -12.53 3.32 -0.64
CA ALA A 103 -11.09 3.49 -0.48
C ALA A 103 -10.64 3.77 0.96
N GLN A 104 -11.52 4.27 1.85
CA GLN A 104 -11.12 4.62 3.23
C GLN A 104 -10.83 3.40 4.11
N THR A 105 -11.43 2.26 3.83
CA THR A 105 -11.32 1.03 4.64
C THR A 105 -10.89 -0.18 3.82
N ALA A 106 -10.66 0.01 2.53
CA ALA A 106 -10.25 -1.05 1.62
C ALA A 106 -8.85 -1.59 1.98
N PRO A 107 -8.68 -2.92 2.00
CA PRO A 107 -7.35 -3.52 2.10
C PRO A 107 -6.55 -3.27 0.83
N LEU A 108 -5.22 -3.41 0.92
CA LEU A 108 -4.27 -3.11 -0.16
C LEU A 108 -4.67 -3.66 -1.53
N ARG A 109 -5.04 -4.95 -1.63
CA ARG A 109 -5.46 -5.56 -2.90
C ARG A 109 -6.63 -4.81 -3.54
N LYS A 110 -7.59 -4.38 -2.73
CA LYS A 110 -8.76 -3.66 -3.20
C LYS A 110 -8.40 -2.24 -3.62
N LEU A 111 -7.50 -1.57 -2.89
CA LEU A 111 -6.97 -0.26 -3.26
C LEU A 111 -6.26 -0.31 -4.63
N ILE A 112 -5.46 -1.36 -4.89
CA ILE A 112 -4.81 -1.57 -6.19
C ILE A 112 -5.85 -1.72 -7.32
N GLU A 113 -6.95 -2.44 -7.08
CA GLU A 113 -8.06 -2.58 -8.04
C GLU A 113 -8.82 -1.26 -8.29
N LEU A 114 -8.82 -0.34 -7.33
CA LEU A 114 -9.47 0.97 -7.47
C LEU A 114 -8.64 1.95 -8.30
N ILE A 115 -7.31 1.83 -8.32
CA ILE A 115 -6.43 2.72 -9.10
C ILE A 115 -6.87 2.89 -10.56
N PRO A 116 -7.03 1.83 -11.38
CA PRO A 116 -7.41 1.99 -12.78
C PRO A 116 -8.86 2.48 -12.99
N LYS A 117 -9.69 2.52 -11.94
CA LYS A 117 -11.03 3.12 -12.00
C LYS A 117 -11.00 4.64 -11.82
N VAL A 118 -9.95 5.16 -11.20
CA VAL A 118 -9.82 6.56 -10.78
C VAL A 118 -8.74 7.28 -11.59
N PHE A 119 -7.73 6.54 -12.06
CA PHE A 119 -6.62 7.00 -12.87
C PHE A 119 -6.60 6.27 -14.22
N PRO A 120 -6.17 6.93 -15.31
CA PRO A 120 -6.06 6.31 -16.63
C PRO A 120 -4.80 5.44 -16.77
N CYS A 121 -4.33 4.80 -15.71
CA CYS A 121 -3.12 3.98 -15.69
C CYS A 121 -3.25 2.85 -14.66
N LYS A 122 -2.39 1.83 -14.76
CA LYS A 122 -2.26 0.80 -13.71
C LYS A 122 -1.21 1.25 -12.70
N LEU A 123 -1.30 0.76 -11.46
CA LEU A 123 -0.31 1.06 -10.42
C LEU A 123 1.11 0.67 -10.85
N LYS A 124 1.25 -0.49 -11.51
CA LYS A 124 2.53 -0.99 -12.02
C LYS A 124 3.20 -0.05 -13.04
N ASP A 125 2.40 0.70 -13.81
CA ASP A 125 2.92 1.63 -14.82
C ASP A 125 3.54 2.88 -14.16
N VAL A 126 3.26 3.09 -12.87
CA VAL A 126 3.72 4.23 -12.08
C VAL A 126 4.91 3.84 -11.22
N ILE A 127 4.77 2.78 -10.41
CA ILE A 127 5.78 2.41 -9.42
C ILE A 127 6.81 1.38 -9.96
N GLY A 128 6.53 0.79 -11.13
CA GLY A 128 7.36 -0.25 -11.73
C GLY A 128 7.15 -1.65 -11.13
N ASP A 129 7.55 -2.68 -11.88
CA ASP A 129 7.31 -4.08 -11.50
C ASP A 129 8.02 -4.49 -10.20
N SER A 130 9.22 -3.95 -9.93
CA SER A 130 9.95 -4.24 -8.69
C SER A 130 9.19 -3.75 -7.46
N SER A 131 8.66 -2.52 -7.49
CA SER A 131 7.93 -1.98 -6.35
C SER A 131 6.52 -2.57 -6.20
N VAL A 132 5.93 -3.09 -7.28
CA VAL A 132 4.75 -3.94 -7.17
C VAL A 132 5.08 -5.24 -6.44
N ALA A 133 6.19 -5.89 -6.77
CA ALA A 133 6.61 -7.10 -6.08
C ALA A 133 6.86 -6.83 -4.58
N ASP A 134 7.52 -5.72 -4.24
CA ASP A 134 7.73 -5.28 -2.85
C ASP A 134 6.40 -5.05 -2.12
N LEU A 135 5.45 -4.38 -2.76
CA LEU A 135 4.13 -4.09 -2.20
C LEU A 135 3.31 -5.37 -1.95
N GLU A 136 3.36 -6.32 -2.88
CA GLU A 136 2.69 -7.60 -2.72
C GLU A 136 3.35 -8.48 -1.65
N ALA A 137 4.68 -8.42 -1.52
CA ALA A 137 5.42 -9.07 -0.44
C ALA A 137 5.05 -8.47 0.93
N LEU A 138 4.96 -7.14 1.05
CA LEU A 138 4.46 -6.47 2.25
C LEU A 138 3.04 -6.90 2.61
N ALA A 139 2.14 -6.97 1.63
CA ALA A 139 0.76 -7.42 1.83
C ALA A 139 0.71 -8.87 2.37
N ALA A 140 1.55 -9.73 1.81
CA ALA A 140 1.70 -11.12 2.22
C ALA A 140 2.20 -11.23 3.67
N LEU A 141 3.27 -10.51 4.03
CA LEU A 141 3.79 -10.47 5.41
C LEU A 141 2.78 -9.89 6.39
N ARG A 142 2.07 -8.82 6.01
CA ARG A 142 0.99 -8.25 6.83
C ARG A 142 -0.10 -9.29 7.11
N ASN A 143 -0.54 -10.04 6.10
CA ASN A 143 -1.57 -11.07 6.30
C ASN A 143 -1.05 -12.23 7.15
N LEU A 144 0.22 -12.60 6.98
CA LEU A 144 0.89 -13.59 7.82
C LEU A 144 0.84 -13.18 9.30
N PHE A 145 1.31 -11.98 9.61
CA PHE A 145 1.45 -11.51 10.99
C PHE A 145 0.12 -11.06 11.62
N ALA A 146 -0.81 -10.49 10.86
CA ALA A 146 -2.11 -10.06 11.37
C ALA A 146 -2.99 -11.22 11.87
N HIS A 147 -2.73 -12.45 11.40
CA HIS A 147 -3.53 -13.61 11.76
C HIS A 147 -2.88 -14.48 12.84
N SER A 148 -1.64 -14.19 13.27
CA SER A 148 -0.92 -14.87 14.36
C SER A 148 -1.03 -16.40 14.36
N ARG A 149 -1.20 -17.02 13.17
CA ARG A 149 -1.31 -18.47 13.05
C ARG A 149 0.09 -19.05 13.05
N ASP A 150 0.31 -20.09 13.85
CA ASP A 150 1.52 -20.90 13.73
C ASP A 150 1.54 -21.51 12.31
N PHE A 151 2.50 -21.06 11.49
CA PHE A 151 2.66 -21.57 10.14
C PHE A 151 3.47 -22.86 10.18
N VAL A 152 2.76 -23.98 10.03
CA VAL A 152 3.39 -25.26 9.73
C VAL A 152 3.57 -25.32 8.22
N VAL A 153 4.81 -25.17 7.75
CA VAL A 153 5.16 -25.48 6.36
C VAL A 153 5.51 -26.96 6.32
N GLU A 154 4.68 -27.74 5.65
CA GLU A 154 4.95 -29.16 5.42
C GLU A 154 5.89 -29.30 4.22
N PHE A 155 7.08 -29.86 4.48
CA PHE A 155 8.07 -30.13 3.44
C PHE A 155 7.90 -31.57 2.96
N GLU A 156 7.52 -31.77 1.70
CA GLU A 156 7.55 -33.10 1.10
C GLU A 156 9.02 -33.58 0.99
N LEU A 157 9.26 -34.80 1.47
CA LEU A 157 10.60 -35.43 1.51
C LEU A 157 11.18 -35.74 0.12
N SER A 158 10.43 -35.54 -0.96
CA SER A 158 10.87 -35.73 -2.35
C SER A 158 11.34 -34.41 -2.97
N SER A 159 12.60 -34.43 -3.39
CA SER A 159 13.47 -33.32 -3.81
C SER A 159 13.04 -32.43 -5.00
N SER A 160 11.75 -32.35 -5.36
CA SER A 160 11.32 -31.47 -6.45
C SER A 160 9.80 -31.37 -6.55
N ALA A 161 9.16 -30.68 -5.60
CA ALA A 161 7.95 -29.90 -5.83
C ALA A 161 7.58 -29.18 -4.53
N ILE A 162 7.78 -27.87 -4.52
CA ILE A 162 7.16 -27.00 -3.53
C ILE A 162 5.68 -26.90 -3.94
N SER A 163 4.81 -27.66 -3.29
CA SER A 163 3.37 -27.36 -3.32
C SER A 163 3.13 -26.25 -2.30
N ASP A 164 3.06 -25.00 -2.79
CA ASP A 164 2.70 -23.79 -2.06
C ASP A 164 3.59 -23.38 -0.87
N LEU A 165 4.62 -22.56 -1.13
CA LEU A 165 5.15 -21.60 -0.12
C LEU A 165 4.06 -20.64 0.41
N GLY A 166 2.86 -20.70 -0.18
CA GLY A 166 1.66 -20.01 0.26
C GLY A 166 1.90 -18.51 0.39
N PRO A 167 1.59 -17.88 1.54
CA PRO A 167 1.78 -16.45 1.72
C PRO A 167 3.25 -16.02 1.66
N LEU A 168 4.24 -16.91 1.82
CA LEU A 168 5.66 -16.54 1.89
C LEU A 168 6.38 -16.51 0.54
N GLU A 169 5.76 -16.99 -0.54
CA GLU A 169 6.39 -17.04 -1.86
C GLU A 169 6.89 -15.66 -2.32
N LYS A 170 6.04 -14.63 -2.20
CA LYS A 170 6.39 -13.27 -2.65
C LYS A 170 7.47 -12.63 -1.76
N PRO A 171 7.37 -12.65 -0.43
CA PRO A 171 8.46 -12.21 0.45
C PRO A 171 9.79 -12.88 0.15
N ILE A 172 9.80 -14.20 -0.01
CA ILE A 172 10.99 -14.98 -0.36
C ILE A 172 11.61 -14.48 -1.66
N LYS A 173 10.81 -14.34 -2.71
CA LYS A 173 11.30 -13.92 -4.03
C LYS A 173 11.94 -12.54 -3.99
N VAL A 174 11.34 -11.62 -3.25
CA VAL A 174 11.85 -10.26 -3.06
C VAL A 174 13.17 -10.27 -2.27
N LEU A 175 13.22 -10.99 -1.15
CA LEU A 175 14.44 -11.07 -0.33
C LEU A 175 15.61 -11.75 -1.07
N LYS A 176 15.34 -12.79 -1.87
CA LYS A 176 16.32 -13.41 -2.78
C LYS A 176 16.84 -12.42 -3.82
N SER A 177 15.93 -11.67 -4.45
CA SER A 177 16.29 -10.65 -5.45
C SER A 177 17.12 -9.51 -4.84
N ALA A 178 16.96 -9.27 -3.53
CA ALA A 178 17.74 -8.31 -2.75
C ALA A 178 19.07 -8.88 -2.22
N ASN A 179 19.38 -10.16 -2.48
CA ASN A 179 20.52 -10.90 -1.92
C ASN A 179 20.53 -10.93 -0.38
N LEU A 180 19.36 -10.92 0.25
CA LEU A 180 19.21 -11.02 1.72
C LEU A 180 19.05 -12.46 2.20
N VAL A 181 18.73 -13.39 1.30
CA VAL A 181 18.71 -14.83 1.59
C VAL A 181 19.32 -15.60 0.44
N SER A 182 19.83 -16.79 0.72
CA SER A 182 20.39 -17.69 -0.28
C SER A 182 19.44 -17.90 -1.47
N ASN A 183 20.00 -17.96 -2.68
CA ASN A 183 19.27 -18.27 -3.90
C ASN A 183 18.91 -19.76 -4.02
N GLU A 184 19.39 -20.61 -3.11
CA GLU A 184 19.08 -22.04 -3.08
C GLU A 184 17.57 -22.31 -2.93
N PRO A 185 17.04 -23.41 -3.49
CA PRO A 185 15.67 -23.83 -3.24
C PRO A 185 15.40 -23.95 -1.73
N PHE A 186 14.28 -23.39 -1.27
CA PHE A 186 13.87 -23.54 0.14
C PHE A 186 13.24 -24.91 0.37
N GLY A 187 13.58 -25.51 1.51
CA GLY A 187 13.06 -26.76 2.04
C GLY A 187 13.22 -26.80 3.56
N GLY A 188 12.89 -27.93 4.19
CA GLY A 188 12.93 -28.04 5.67
C GLY A 188 14.32 -27.81 6.28
N ARG A 189 15.39 -27.92 5.49
CA ARG A 189 16.78 -27.74 5.94
C ARG A 189 17.21 -26.27 6.10
N ASN A 190 16.60 -25.35 5.35
CA ASN A 190 16.90 -23.91 5.38
C ASN A 190 15.67 -23.06 5.76
N TRP A 191 14.66 -23.68 6.38
CA TRP A 191 13.48 -22.98 6.87
C TRP A 191 13.82 -21.93 7.94
N ASN A 192 14.68 -22.30 8.91
CA ASN A 192 15.10 -21.38 9.96
C ASN A 192 15.85 -20.18 9.38
N GLU A 193 16.70 -20.39 8.36
CA GLU A 193 17.40 -19.31 7.64
C GLU A 193 16.41 -18.29 7.06
N LEU A 194 15.29 -18.75 6.49
CA LEU A 194 14.25 -17.86 5.98
C LEU A 194 13.54 -17.08 7.09
N VAL A 195 13.15 -17.77 8.16
CA VAL A 195 12.46 -17.14 9.29
C VAL A 195 13.39 -16.08 9.91
N ASP A 196 14.65 -16.43 10.15
CA ASP A 196 15.67 -15.54 10.69
C ASP A 196 15.87 -14.35 9.75
N ALA A 197 15.93 -14.57 8.44
CA ALA A 197 16.04 -13.49 7.46
C ALA A 197 14.84 -12.54 7.49
N ILE A 198 13.60 -13.03 7.56
CA ILE A 198 12.40 -12.16 7.64
C ILE A 198 12.41 -11.29 8.90
N HIS A 199 12.99 -11.80 9.98
CA HIS A 199 13.14 -11.08 11.26
C HIS A 199 14.46 -10.28 11.33
N SER A 200 15.35 -10.36 10.35
CA SER A 200 16.62 -9.63 10.35
C SER A 200 16.43 -8.12 10.18
N ASP A 201 17.31 -7.34 10.81
CA ASP A 201 17.34 -5.89 10.65
C ASP A 201 17.49 -5.47 9.18
N GLU A 202 18.24 -6.23 8.40
CA GLU A 202 18.46 -6.00 6.97
C GLU A 202 17.16 -6.11 6.18
N ALA A 203 16.33 -7.12 6.46
CA ALA A 203 15.02 -7.26 5.84
C ALA A 203 14.07 -6.13 6.27
N LEU A 204 14.07 -5.76 7.56
CA LEU A 204 13.26 -4.65 8.05
C LEU A 204 13.64 -3.34 7.34
N ARG A 205 14.94 -3.02 7.25
CA ARG A 205 15.45 -1.84 6.54
C ARG A 205 15.09 -1.88 5.06
N TYR A 206 15.23 -3.04 4.41
CA TYR A 206 14.86 -3.21 3.00
C TYR A 206 13.40 -2.84 2.76
N PHE A 207 12.48 -3.44 3.51
CA PHE A 207 11.05 -3.22 3.35
C PHE A 207 10.64 -1.79 3.73
N TYR A 208 11.31 -1.19 4.69
CA TYR A 208 11.13 0.22 5.03
C TYR A 208 11.51 1.14 3.86
N LYS A 209 12.68 0.93 3.24
CA LYS A 209 13.10 1.68 2.05
C LYS A 209 12.18 1.42 0.85
N ALA A 210 11.69 0.19 0.70
CA ALA A 210 10.70 -0.13 -0.32
C ALA A 210 9.40 0.67 -0.11
N ALA A 211 8.88 0.73 1.12
CA ALA A 211 7.70 1.53 1.45
C ALA A 211 7.89 3.03 1.17
N GLN A 212 9.05 3.61 1.53
CA GLN A 212 9.39 5.00 1.22
C GLN A 212 9.44 5.28 -0.30
N ARG A 213 10.02 4.36 -1.06
CA ARG A 213 10.08 4.46 -2.52
C ARG A 213 8.70 4.39 -3.15
N ILE A 214 7.88 3.42 -2.73
CA ILE A 214 6.49 3.27 -3.17
C ILE A 214 5.69 4.54 -2.86
N GLU A 215 5.84 5.10 -1.66
CA GLU A 215 5.21 6.37 -1.29
C GLU A 215 5.58 7.51 -2.25
N LEU A 216 6.87 7.70 -2.50
CA LEU A 216 7.37 8.75 -3.38
C LEU A 216 6.81 8.63 -4.80
N GLU A 217 6.81 7.41 -5.34
CA GLU A 217 6.30 7.13 -6.69
C GLU A 217 4.77 7.29 -6.77
N ILE A 218 4.01 6.84 -5.77
CA ILE A 218 2.56 7.02 -5.74
C ILE A 218 2.19 8.50 -5.70
N TYR A 219 2.94 9.35 -4.98
CA TYR A 219 2.65 10.79 -4.97
C TYR A 219 2.79 11.46 -6.34
N LYS A 220 3.51 10.84 -7.29
CA LYS A 220 3.54 11.30 -8.69
C LYS A 220 2.18 11.11 -9.40
N LEU A 221 1.29 10.24 -8.92
CA LEU A 221 -0.09 10.17 -9.44
C LEU A 221 -0.92 11.40 -9.11
N GLY A 222 -0.62 12.07 -7.99
CA GLY A 222 -1.35 13.25 -7.55
C GLY A 222 -1.14 14.47 -8.44
N THR A 223 -0.10 14.46 -9.27
CA THR A 223 0.22 15.55 -10.21
C THR A 223 -0.49 15.42 -11.56
N TYR A 224 -1.36 14.42 -11.75
CA TYR A 224 -2.20 14.31 -12.94
C TYR A 224 -3.23 15.45 -13.01
N GLY A 225 -2.88 16.53 -13.71
CA GLY A 225 -3.78 17.61 -14.10
C GLY A 225 -3.17 19.02 -13.97
N PRO A 226 -3.77 20.03 -14.62
CA PRO A 226 -3.29 21.42 -14.57
C PRO A 226 -3.50 22.11 -13.21
N SER A 227 -4.32 21.51 -12.36
CA SER A 227 -4.63 22.05 -11.04
C SER A 227 -3.60 21.57 -10.03
N ASN A 228 -2.62 22.43 -9.75
CA ASN A 228 -1.72 22.39 -8.58
C ASN A 228 -2.54 22.58 -7.27
N PHE A 229 -3.50 21.69 -7.01
CA PHE A 229 -4.03 21.58 -5.66
C PHE A 229 -2.89 21.13 -4.77
N ASN A 230 -2.74 21.81 -3.63
CA ASN A 230 -1.69 21.52 -2.68
C ASN A 230 -1.90 20.08 -2.17
N ILE A 231 -1.16 19.12 -2.74
CA ILE A 231 -1.21 17.71 -2.34
C ILE A 231 -0.71 17.69 -0.91
N ARG A 232 -1.64 17.60 0.04
CA ARG A 232 -1.29 17.42 1.43
C ARG A 232 -0.75 16.01 1.57
N ARG A 233 0.58 15.88 1.55
CA ARG A 233 1.25 14.61 1.79
C ARG A 233 0.93 14.11 3.19
N LEU A 234 0.91 12.79 3.33
CA LEU A 234 0.98 12.14 4.62
C LEU A 234 2.33 12.48 5.27
N PRO A 235 2.48 12.35 6.60
CA PRO A 235 3.74 12.52 7.26
C PRO A 235 4.60 11.36 6.74
N PRO A 236 5.83 11.65 6.33
CA PRO A 236 6.70 10.58 5.89
C PRO A 236 6.87 9.55 7.02
N LEU A 237 7.22 8.32 6.64
CA LEU A 237 7.75 7.36 7.60
C LEU A 237 8.91 8.00 8.37
N PRO A 238 9.02 7.75 9.69
CA PRO A 238 10.06 8.35 10.52
C PRO A 238 11.44 7.85 10.10
N ASP A 239 12.43 8.72 9.96
CA ASP A 239 13.77 8.30 9.53
C ASP A 239 14.44 7.37 10.57
N ILE A 240 14.49 6.08 10.24
CA ILE A 240 15.06 5.02 11.09
C ILE A 240 16.59 4.88 10.94
N ASP A 241 17.20 5.58 9.97
CA ASP A 241 18.65 5.52 9.75
C ASP A 241 19.39 6.70 10.42
N THR A 242 18.67 7.72 10.87
CA THR A 242 19.23 8.74 11.76
C THR A 242 19.58 8.08 13.09
N GLU A 243 20.86 7.79 13.30
CA GLU A 243 21.40 7.57 14.65
C GLU A 243 20.98 8.77 15.49
N ALA A 244 20.26 8.51 16.60
CA ALA A 244 20.02 9.57 17.58
C ALA A 244 21.40 10.06 18.01
N SER A 245 21.73 11.28 17.61
CA SER A 245 22.86 12.00 18.19
C SER A 245 22.53 12.20 19.66
N VAL A 246 23.01 11.32 20.51
CA VAL A 246 23.01 11.47 21.97
C VAL A 246 24.14 12.41 22.35
#